data_AF-A0A0K0IQK9-F1
#
_entry.id   AF-A0A0K0IQK9-F1
#
_cell.length_a   1.000
_cell.length_b   1.000
_cell.length_c   1.000
_cell.angle_alpha   90.00
_cell.angle_beta   90.00
_cell.angle_gamma   90.00
#
_symmetry.space_group_name_H-M   'P 1'
#
loop_
_entity.id
_entity.type
_entity.pdbx_description
1 polymer ?
#
loop_
_entity_poly.entity_id
_entity_poly.type
_entity_poly.pdbx_seq_one_letter_code
_entity_poly.pdbx_strand_id
1 'polypeptide(L)'
;MTTKVKAVAYRLTGGSKTVYSADYEEKILLFNNFKKQIEKLMGLMVTLVTDNLATELKQKISKDTVDSGMNKFEKVGQAIYKYSNQIEDDSSAAVLKTAKEIFDNAGQKHRSFRTDMLDNVQKSMKEWIETNAKNVSKELKSVDNKRDELDCAINKLRKKPDDLDIQAVKERAESIFKEELEKTDKLLDDEIKESQSVISSAMIALMEVIEDYNRCMKEIFKQGAKV
;
A
#
# COMPACT_ATOMS: atom_id res chain seq x y z
N MET A 1 -35.27 12.15 -5.46
CA MET A 1 -34.83 10.78 -5.11
C MET A 1 -33.75 10.36 -6.11
N THR A 2 -32.52 10.08 -5.67
CA THR A 2 -31.39 9.71 -6.55
C THR A 2 -31.61 8.33 -7.17
N THR A 3 -30.97 8.03 -8.31
CA THR A 3 -31.12 6.74 -9.02
C THR A 3 -30.81 5.56 -8.11
N LYS A 4 -29.74 5.65 -7.32
CA LYS A 4 -29.38 4.65 -6.30
C LYS A 4 -30.53 4.36 -5.33
N VAL A 5 -31.18 5.40 -4.80
CA VAL A 5 -32.31 5.23 -3.86
C VAL A 5 -33.51 4.59 -4.56
N LYS A 6 -33.78 4.95 -5.82
CA LYS A 6 -34.85 4.32 -6.61
C LYS A 6 -34.56 2.84 -6.90
N ALA A 7 -33.33 2.49 -7.26
CA ALA A 7 -32.93 1.11 -7.51
C ALA A 7 -33.08 0.26 -6.24
N VAL A 8 -32.61 0.76 -5.09
CA VAL A 8 -32.78 0.09 -3.80
C VAL A 8 -34.27 -0.08 -3.45
N ALA A 9 -35.10 0.95 -3.64
CA ALA A 9 -36.53 0.85 -3.40
C ALA A 9 -37.21 -0.20 -4.29
N TYR A 10 -36.83 -0.29 -5.56
CA TYR A 10 -37.32 -1.35 -6.45
C TYR A 10 -36.93 -2.74 -5.92
N ARG A 11 -35.66 -2.95 -5.54
CA ARG A 11 -35.21 -4.24 -5.00
C ARG A 11 -35.96 -4.63 -3.72
N LEU A 12 -36.19 -3.68 -2.80
CA LEU A 12 -36.95 -3.90 -1.57
C LEU A 12 -38.42 -4.29 -1.82
N THR A 13 -38.96 -3.92 -2.98
CA THR A 13 -40.34 -4.22 -3.37
C THR A 13 -40.44 -5.41 -4.35
N GLY A 14 -39.40 -6.25 -4.42
CA GLY A 14 -39.37 -7.43 -5.30
C GLY A 14 -39.12 -7.11 -6.78
N GLY A 15 -38.47 -5.97 -7.05
CA GLY A 15 -37.97 -5.61 -8.37
C GLY A 15 -36.76 -6.44 -8.80
N SER A 16 -36.54 -6.51 -10.11
CA SER A 16 -35.36 -7.15 -10.70
C SER A 16 -34.08 -6.44 -10.28
N LYS A 17 -33.00 -7.20 -10.14
CA LYS A 17 -31.63 -6.73 -9.94
C LYS A 17 -30.73 -7.37 -10.98
N THR A 18 -30.00 -6.56 -11.73
CA THR A 18 -28.92 -7.01 -12.60
C THR A 18 -27.78 -7.55 -11.71
N VAL A 19 -27.29 -8.74 -12.01
CA VAL A 19 -26.23 -9.42 -11.24
C VAL A 19 -24.99 -9.51 -12.12
N TYR A 20 -23.82 -9.41 -11.51
CA TYR A 20 -22.55 -9.64 -12.20
C TYR A 20 -22.35 -11.14 -12.45
N SER A 21 -21.49 -11.49 -13.41
CA SER A 21 -21.04 -12.87 -13.54
C SER A 21 -20.21 -13.27 -12.32
N ALA A 22 -20.22 -14.57 -12.00
CA ALA A 22 -19.39 -15.11 -10.91
C ALA A 22 -17.90 -14.78 -11.13
N ASP A 23 -17.41 -14.93 -12.37
CA ASP A 23 -16.03 -14.62 -12.75
C ASP A 23 -15.66 -13.16 -12.48
N TYR A 24 -16.56 -12.22 -12.77
CA TYR A 24 -16.33 -10.80 -12.50
C TYR A 24 -16.30 -10.50 -10.99
N GLU A 25 -17.20 -11.11 -10.21
CA GLU A 25 -17.19 -10.96 -8.75
C GLU A 25 -15.92 -11.57 -8.14
N GLU A 26 -15.44 -12.69 -8.66
CA GLU A 26 -14.18 -13.31 -8.23
C GLU A 26 -12.97 -12.42 -8.53
N LYS A 27 -12.89 -11.82 -9.73
CA LYS A 27 -11.83 -10.85 -10.07
C LYS A 27 -11.82 -9.65 -9.12
N ILE A 28 -13.00 -9.09 -8.78
CA ILE A 28 -13.10 -8.00 -7.81
C ILE A 28 -12.57 -8.43 -6.43
N LEU A 29 -12.94 -9.62 -5.97
CA LEU A 29 -12.48 -10.15 -4.69
C LEU A 29 -10.96 -10.36 -4.68
N LEU A 30 -10.42 -10.94 -5.75
CA LEU A 30 -8.99 -11.17 -5.93
C LEU A 30 -8.21 -9.86 -5.90
N PHE A 31 -8.64 -8.87 -6.70
CA PHE A 31 -8.04 -7.54 -6.74
C PHE A 31 -8.03 -6.86 -5.36
N ASN A 32 -9.18 -6.86 -4.67
CA ASN A 32 -9.29 -6.24 -3.34
C ASN A 32 -8.43 -6.95 -2.30
N ASN A 33 -8.28 -8.28 -2.40
CA ASN A 33 -7.39 -9.03 -1.52
C ASN A 33 -5.93 -8.63 -1.80
N PHE A 34 -5.49 -8.59 -3.06
CA PHE A 34 -4.13 -8.14 -3.41
C PHE A 34 -3.84 -6.75 -2.87
N LYS A 35 -4.73 -5.80 -3.13
CA LYS A 35 -4.63 -4.44 -2.59
C LYS A 35 -4.41 -4.44 -1.07
N LYS A 36 -5.23 -5.20 -0.33
CA LYS A 36 -5.14 -5.30 1.14
C LYS A 36 -3.82 -5.95 1.59
N GLN A 37 -3.30 -6.93 0.86
CA GLN A 37 -2.02 -7.55 1.20
C GLN A 37 -0.85 -6.60 0.94
N ILE A 38 -0.88 -5.84 -0.16
CA ILE A 38 0.13 -4.80 -0.46
C ILE A 38 0.13 -3.74 0.65
N GLU A 39 -1.04 -3.23 1.05
CA GLU A 39 -1.15 -2.26 2.16
C GLU A 39 -0.56 -2.80 3.47
N LYS A 40 -0.82 -4.08 3.80
CA LYS A 40 -0.25 -4.74 4.98
C LYS A 40 1.27 -4.87 4.88
N LEU A 41 1.78 -5.29 3.73
CA LEU A 41 3.20 -5.47 3.47
C LEU A 41 3.95 -4.15 3.63
N MET A 42 3.41 -3.07 3.06
CA MET A 42 3.92 -1.72 3.26
C MET A 42 3.98 -1.34 4.75
N GLY A 43 2.93 -1.69 5.51
CA GLY A 43 2.90 -1.47 6.96
C GLY A 43 4.00 -2.22 7.71
N LEU A 44 4.22 -3.49 7.37
CA LEU A 44 5.29 -4.32 7.96
C LEU A 44 6.68 -3.78 7.63
N MET A 45 6.91 -3.30 6.41
CA MET A 45 8.18 -2.69 6.02
C MET A 45 8.50 -1.45 6.85
N VAL A 46 7.52 -0.58 7.08
CA VAL A 46 7.68 0.59 7.95
C VAL A 46 8.08 0.15 9.37
N THR A 47 7.38 -0.83 9.95
CA THR A 47 7.72 -1.35 11.29
C THR A 47 9.14 -1.91 11.35
N LEU A 48 9.62 -2.57 10.30
CA LEU A 48 10.97 -3.15 10.25
C LEU A 48 12.09 -2.09 10.33
N VAL A 49 11.84 -0.88 9.81
CA VAL A 49 12.84 0.18 9.67
C VAL A 49 12.68 1.32 10.67
N THR A 50 11.69 1.24 11.57
CA THR A 50 11.45 2.26 12.60
C THR A 50 11.69 1.71 14.01
N ASP A 51 12.56 2.37 14.76
CA ASP A 51 12.96 1.95 16.12
C ASP A 51 11.99 2.38 17.23
N ASN A 52 10.98 3.21 16.93
CA ASN A 52 10.00 3.63 17.92
C ASN A 52 8.69 4.07 17.27
N LEU A 53 7.62 3.99 18.06
CA LEU A 53 6.25 4.35 17.66
C LEU A 53 6.15 5.78 17.12
N ALA A 54 6.91 6.73 17.65
CA ALA A 54 6.89 8.10 17.17
C ALA A 54 7.43 8.21 15.74
N THR A 55 8.45 7.43 15.39
CA THR A 55 9.02 7.37 14.05
C THR A 55 8.08 6.62 13.11
N GLU A 56 7.46 5.53 13.59
CA GLU A 56 6.44 4.77 12.85
C GLU A 56 5.22 5.63 12.50
N LEU A 57 4.64 6.33 13.49
CA LEU A 57 3.50 7.22 13.29
C LEU A 57 3.85 8.37 12.35
N LYS A 58 5.04 8.97 12.52
CA LYS A 58 5.51 10.04 11.65
C LYS A 58 5.68 9.57 10.20
N GLN A 59 6.18 8.36 9.95
CA GLN A 59 6.25 7.80 8.60
C GLN A 59 4.88 7.44 8.01
N LYS A 60 3.93 7.02 8.84
CA LYS A 60 2.55 6.80 8.38
C LYS A 60 1.83 8.10 8.01
N ILE A 61 2.19 9.22 8.65
CA ILE A 61 1.49 10.51 8.50
C ILE A 61 2.21 11.48 7.54
N SER A 62 3.53 11.46 7.46
CA SER A 62 4.33 12.45 6.72
C SER A 62 5.02 11.82 5.50
N LYS A 63 4.92 12.51 4.35
CA LYS A 63 5.49 12.08 3.06
C LYS A 63 6.96 12.48 2.86
N ASP A 64 7.58 13.19 3.81
CA ASP A 64 8.97 13.68 3.69
C ASP A 64 9.84 13.27 4.88
N THR A 65 11.13 13.10 4.60
CA THR A 65 12.21 12.68 5.51
C THR A 65 12.18 13.39 6.85
N VAL A 66 11.73 12.69 7.90
CA VAL A 66 11.70 13.23 9.25
C VAL A 66 12.99 12.90 9.98
N ASP A 67 13.60 13.92 10.56
CA ASP A 67 14.65 13.80 11.55
C ASP A 67 14.13 12.98 12.75
N SER A 68 14.42 11.68 12.71
CA SER A 68 14.10 10.76 13.77
C SER A 68 15.19 10.86 14.82
N GLY A 69 14.80 11.04 16.08
CA GLY A 69 15.71 10.91 17.21
C GLY A 69 16.52 9.62 17.15
N MET A 70 17.58 9.55 17.97
CA MET A 70 18.62 8.52 17.85
C MET A 70 18.07 7.11 17.63
N ASN A 71 18.60 6.44 16.61
CA ASN A 71 18.30 5.04 16.36
C ASN A 71 18.97 4.14 17.42
N LYS A 72 18.66 2.85 17.42
CA LYS A 72 19.17 1.92 18.43
C LYS A 72 20.70 1.87 18.51
N PHE A 73 21.41 1.99 17.38
CA PHE A 73 22.88 1.98 17.37
C PHE A 73 23.44 3.29 17.93
N GLU A 74 22.89 4.43 17.51
CA GLU A 74 23.27 5.75 18.02
C GLU A 74 23.04 5.86 19.54
N LYS A 75 21.93 5.29 20.04
CA LYS A 75 21.64 5.22 21.47
C LYS A 75 22.70 4.41 22.24
N VAL A 76 23.11 3.27 21.70
CA VAL A 76 24.17 2.44 22.31
C VAL A 76 25.51 3.18 22.28
N GLY A 77 25.89 3.77 21.13
CA GLY A 77 27.11 4.57 21.03
C GLY A 77 27.13 5.73 22.04
N GLN A 78 26.00 6.42 22.21
CA GLN A 78 25.88 7.50 23.18
C GLN A 78 25.97 7.03 24.63
N ALA A 79 25.43 5.85 24.95
CA ALA A 79 25.53 5.26 26.28
C ALA A 79 26.98 4.87 26.59
N ILE A 80 27.67 4.21 25.65
CA ILE A 80 29.08 3.82 25.77
C ILE A 80 29.96 5.05 26.02
N TYR A 81 29.75 6.12 25.27
CA TYR A 81 30.50 7.37 25.45
C TYR A 81 30.24 8.08 26.77
N LYS A 82 29.00 8.04 27.27
CA LYS A 82 28.71 8.56 28.61
C LYS A 82 29.47 7.79 29.67
N TYR A 83 29.51 6.46 29.54
CA TYR A 83 30.23 5.61 30.46
C TYR A 83 31.75 5.84 30.38
N SER A 84 32.31 6.05 29.19
CA SER A 84 33.76 6.32 29.05
C SER A 84 34.23 7.55 29.82
N ASN A 85 33.36 8.54 30.02
CA ASN A 85 33.69 9.75 30.78
C ASN A 85 33.62 9.56 32.31
N GLN A 86 33.22 8.37 32.78
CA GLN A 86 33.11 8.02 34.20
C GLN A 86 34.23 7.07 34.64
N ILE A 87 35.09 6.64 33.71
CA ILE A 87 36.19 5.70 33.98
C ILE A 87 37.48 6.51 34.14
N GLU A 88 38.26 6.20 35.18
CA GLU A 88 39.54 6.86 35.46
C GLU A 88 40.69 6.34 34.57
N ASP A 89 40.62 5.08 34.13
CA ASP A 89 41.62 4.50 33.23
C ASP A 89 41.46 5.06 31.81
N ASP A 90 42.41 5.91 31.42
CA ASP A 90 42.47 6.56 30.11
C ASP A 90 42.47 5.55 28.95
N SER A 91 43.08 4.37 29.14
CA SER A 91 43.16 3.35 28.10
C SER A 91 41.79 2.73 27.81
N SER A 92 41.07 2.30 28.84
CA SER A 92 39.69 1.81 28.73
C SER A 92 38.74 2.89 28.23
N ALA A 93 38.89 4.13 28.71
CA ALA A 93 38.09 5.26 28.24
C ALA A 93 38.28 5.52 26.74
N ALA A 94 39.52 5.42 26.23
CA ALA A 94 39.81 5.56 24.81
C ALA A 94 39.15 4.47 23.96
N VAL A 95 39.22 3.20 24.37
CA VAL A 95 38.56 2.08 23.67
C VAL A 95 37.06 2.32 23.55
N LEU A 96 36.41 2.77 24.62
CA LEU A 96 34.97 3.08 24.59
C LEU A 96 34.63 4.27 23.70
N LYS A 97 35.50 5.28 23.63
CA LYS A 97 35.32 6.40 22.68
C LYS A 97 35.41 5.91 21.23
N THR A 98 36.34 5.02 20.90
CA THR A 98 36.39 4.39 19.56
C THR A 98 35.16 3.52 19.31
N ALA A 99 34.67 2.78 20.32
CA ALA A 99 33.44 2.01 20.18
C ALA A 99 32.23 2.90 19.85
N LYS A 100 32.14 4.13 20.41
CA LYS A 100 31.12 5.11 20.00
C LYS A 100 31.15 5.35 18.50
N GLU A 101 32.32 5.58 17.91
CA GLU A 101 32.45 5.87 16.47
C GLU A 101 31.94 4.72 15.61
N ILE A 102 32.21 3.46 16.01
CA ILE A 102 31.67 2.27 15.34
C ILE A 102 30.13 2.25 15.39
N PHE A 103 29.54 2.56 16.55
CA PHE A 103 28.08 2.62 16.70
C PHE A 103 27.44 3.81 15.98
N ASP A 104 28.13 4.96 15.89
CA ASP A 104 27.67 6.11 15.11
C ASP A 104 27.67 5.75 13.60
N ASN A 105 28.70 5.05 13.10
CA ASN A 105 28.75 4.56 11.72
C ASN A 105 27.64 3.54 11.43
N ALA A 106 27.42 2.58 12.34
CA ALA A 106 26.30 1.65 12.26
C ALA A 106 24.94 2.38 12.27
N GLY A 107 24.84 3.43 13.07
CA GLY A 107 23.71 4.34 13.11
C GLY A 107 23.42 5.02 11.77
N GLN A 108 24.44 5.58 11.14
CA GLN A 108 24.31 6.20 9.82
C GLN A 108 23.89 5.18 8.76
N LYS A 109 24.50 3.99 8.75
CA LYS A 109 24.09 2.95 7.79
C LYS A 109 22.65 2.48 8.02
N HIS A 110 22.18 2.42 9.28
CA HIS A 110 20.78 2.12 9.57
C HIS A 110 19.82 3.22 9.10
N ARG A 111 20.23 4.50 9.16
CA ARG A 111 19.46 5.61 8.57
C ARG A 111 19.35 5.46 7.05
N SER A 112 20.45 5.15 6.37
CA SER A 112 20.44 4.89 4.92
C SER A 112 19.56 3.69 4.56
N PHE A 113 19.70 2.57 5.27
CA PHE A 113 18.85 1.38 5.06
C PHE A 113 17.36 1.70 5.14
N ARG A 114 16.97 2.52 6.13
CA ARG A 114 15.59 2.98 6.23
C ARG A 114 15.17 3.78 5.00
N THR A 115 15.98 4.73 4.54
CA THR A 115 15.70 5.48 3.31
C THR A 115 15.57 4.56 2.11
N ASP A 116 16.50 3.63 1.92
CA ASP A 116 16.50 2.68 0.80
C ASP A 116 15.24 1.79 0.81
N MET A 117 14.82 1.34 1.99
CA MET A 117 13.58 0.57 2.16
C MET A 117 12.33 1.38 1.76
N LEU A 118 12.27 2.67 2.10
CA LEU A 118 11.12 3.50 1.73
C LEU A 118 11.14 3.83 0.23
N ASP A 119 12.30 4.22 -0.30
CA ASP A 119 12.42 4.77 -1.63
C ASP A 119 12.49 3.69 -2.72
N ASN A 120 13.20 2.58 -2.47
CA ASN A 120 13.41 1.54 -3.47
C ASN A 120 12.42 0.38 -3.35
N VAL A 121 11.88 0.12 -2.14
CA VAL A 121 10.99 -1.01 -1.90
C VAL A 121 9.54 -0.56 -1.76
N GLN A 122 9.25 0.37 -0.85
CA GLN A 122 7.87 0.75 -0.56
C GLN A 122 7.24 1.66 -1.62
N LYS A 123 8.03 2.52 -2.26
CA LYS A 123 7.55 3.58 -3.15
C LYS A 123 6.66 3.06 -4.29
N SER A 124 7.09 2.03 -5.00
CA SER A 124 6.34 1.47 -6.14
C SER A 124 4.98 0.90 -5.71
N MET A 125 4.93 0.18 -4.58
CA MET A 125 3.68 -0.29 -3.99
C MET A 125 2.77 0.87 -3.58
N LYS A 126 3.33 1.92 -2.98
CA LYS A 126 2.59 3.11 -2.57
C LYS A 126 1.99 3.83 -3.77
N GLU A 127 2.78 4.02 -4.82
CA GLU A 127 2.33 4.62 -6.08
C GLU A 127 1.17 3.82 -6.66
N TRP A 128 1.33 2.50 -6.82
CA TRP A 128 0.27 1.64 -7.33
C TRP A 128 -1.04 1.73 -6.52
N ILE A 129 -0.96 1.78 -5.18
CA ILE A 129 -2.14 1.98 -4.32
C ILE A 129 -2.80 3.35 -4.54
N GLU A 130 -1.99 4.42 -4.59
CA GLU A 130 -2.48 5.80 -4.66
C GLU A 130 -3.02 6.17 -6.06
N THR A 131 -2.52 5.54 -7.12
CA THR A 131 -2.92 5.78 -8.52
C THR A 131 -3.83 4.69 -9.06
N ASN A 132 -3.27 3.50 -9.30
CA ASN A 132 -3.90 2.44 -10.06
C ASN A 132 -5.06 1.84 -9.28
N ALA A 133 -4.82 1.42 -8.04
CA ALA A 133 -5.87 0.80 -7.25
C ALA A 133 -7.01 1.76 -6.89
N LYS A 134 -6.69 3.04 -6.75
CA LYS A 134 -7.68 4.10 -6.60
C LYS A 134 -8.50 4.31 -7.87
N ASN A 135 -7.88 4.19 -9.05
CA ASN A 135 -8.57 4.26 -10.33
C ASN A 135 -9.55 3.09 -10.50
N VAL A 136 -9.11 1.85 -10.28
CA VAL A 136 -9.99 0.66 -10.28
C VAL A 136 -11.18 0.86 -9.34
N SER A 137 -10.93 1.35 -8.12
CA SER A 137 -11.99 1.63 -7.14
C SER A 137 -13.02 2.67 -7.62
N LYS A 138 -12.64 3.59 -8.51
CA LYS A 138 -13.56 4.57 -9.11
C LYS A 138 -14.37 3.93 -10.23
N GLU A 139 -13.74 3.17 -11.12
CA GLU A 139 -14.42 2.50 -12.23
C GLU A 139 -15.43 1.47 -11.71
N LEU A 140 -15.07 0.69 -10.67
CA LEU A 140 -16.02 -0.22 -10.01
C LEU A 140 -17.28 0.50 -9.49
N LYS A 141 -17.11 1.70 -8.91
CA LYS A 141 -18.26 2.54 -8.49
C LYS A 141 -19.06 3.06 -9.69
N SER A 142 -18.39 3.36 -10.81
CA SER A 142 -19.04 3.77 -12.05
C SER A 142 -19.95 2.65 -12.57
N VAL A 143 -19.44 1.42 -12.68
CA VAL A 143 -20.20 0.23 -13.07
C VAL A 143 -21.40 0.01 -12.14
N ASP A 144 -21.21 0.11 -10.82
CA ASP A 144 -22.32 -0.01 -9.85
C ASP A 144 -23.42 1.05 -10.08
N ASN A 145 -23.05 2.28 -10.41
CA ASN A 145 -24.01 3.34 -10.72
C ASN A 145 -24.77 3.05 -12.04
N LYS A 146 -24.07 2.55 -13.07
CA LYS A 146 -24.70 2.17 -14.35
C LYS A 146 -25.61 0.98 -14.21
N ARG A 147 -25.25 0.01 -13.36
CA ARG A 147 -26.14 -1.08 -12.97
C ARG A 147 -27.41 -0.56 -12.29
N ASP A 148 -27.29 0.40 -11.37
CA ASP A 148 -28.46 0.99 -10.69
C ASP A 148 -29.36 1.78 -11.67
N GLU A 149 -28.79 2.43 -12.70
CA GLU A 149 -29.52 3.07 -13.80
C GLU A 149 -30.29 2.04 -14.63
N LEU A 150 -29.64 0.93 -15.01
CA LEU A 150 -30.25 -0.18 -15.74
C LEU A 150 -31.38 -0.83 -14.93
N ASP A 151 -31.15 -1.13 -13.65
CA ASP A 151 -32.17 -1.69 -12.75
C ASP A 151 -33.40 -0.78 -12.65
N CYS A 152 -33.19 0.55 -12.59
CA CYS A 152 -34.30 1.49 -12.60
C CYS A 152 -35.10 1.44 -13.90
N ALA A 153 -34.43 1.32 -15.06
CA ALA A 153 -35.09 1.23 -16.36
C ALA A 153 -35.89 -0.07 -16.51
N ILE A 154 -35.29 -1.21 -16.16
CA ILE A 154 -35.94 -2.54 -16.17
C ILE A 154 -37.21 -2.52 -15.30
N ASN A 155 -37.11 -2.01 -14.07
CA ASN A 155 -38.24 -2.03 -13.15
C ASN A 155 -39.36 -1.04 -13.54
N LYS A 156 -39.02 0.05 -14.25
CA LYS A 156 -40.04 0.92 -14.87
C LYS A 156 -40.75 0.22 -16.02
N LEU A 157 -40.00 -0.43 -16.91
CA LEU A 157 -40.55 -1.17 -18.05
C LEU A 157 -41.48 -2.28 -17.59
N ARG A 158 -41.13 -2.99 -16.49
CA ARG A 158 -42.00 -4.01 -15.89
C ARG A 158 -43.39 -3.49 -15.51
N LYS A 159 -43.51 -2.21 -15.17
CA LYS A 159 -44.79 -1.57 -14.82
C LYS A 159 -45.55 -1.04 -16.04
N LYS A 160 -44.87 -0.84 -17.17
CA LYS A 160 -45.40 -0.27 -18.41
C LYS A 160 -44.74 -0.94 -19.62
N PRO A 161 -45.08 -2.20 -19.92
CA PRO A 161 -44.36 -3.01 -20.90
C PRO A 161 -44.48 -2.47 -22.34
N ASP A 162 -45.59 -1.82 -22.67
CA ASP A 162 -45.87 -1.31 -24.03
C ASP A 162 -45.37 0.14 -24.26
N ASP A 163 -44.64 0.71 -23.29
CA ASP A 163 -44.15 2.08 -23.36
C ASP A 163 -42.81 2.13 -24.13
N LEU A 164 -42.88 2.52 -25.40
CA LEU A 164 -41.74 2.58 -26.33
C LEU A 164 -40.62 3.51 -25.83
N ASP A 165 -40.95 4.61 -25.15
CA ASP A 165 -39.94 5.51 -24.60
C ASP A 165 -39.16 4.84 -23.46
N ILE A 166 -39.86 4.11 -22.59
CA ILE A 166 -39.22 3.35 -21.51
C ILE A 166 -38.37 2.21 -22.08
N GLN A 167 -38.82 1.56 -23.15
CA GLN A 167 -38.05 0.53 -23.83
C GLN A 167 -36.74 1.09 -24.39
N ALA A 168 -36.78 2.23 -25.10
CA ALA A 168 -35.59 2.90 -25.61
C ALA A 168 -34.63 3.34 -24.48
N VAL A 169 -35.16 3.78 -23.34
CA VAL A 169 -34.34 4.11 -22.15
C VAL A 169 -33.65 2.86 -21.58
N LYS A 170 -34.34 1.72 -21.53
CA LYS A 170 -33.76 0.45 -21.07
C LYS A 170 -32.62 0.00 -21.99
N GLU A 171 -32.83 0.03 -23.30
CA GLU A 171 -31.82 -0.36 -24.29
C GLU A 171 -30.57 0.52 -24.20
N ARG A 172 -30.75 1.84 -24.05
CA ARG A 172 -29.62 2.75 -23.84
C ARG A 172 -28.88 2.48 -22.54
N ALA A 173 -29.59 2.28 -21.44
CA ALA A 173 -28.98 1.99 -20.14
C ALA A 173 -28.22 0.65 -20.16
N GLU A 174 -28.74 -0.35 -20.86
CA GLU A 174 -28.11 -1.66 -21.02
C GLU A 174 -26.83 -1.57 -21.85
N SER A 175 -26.85 -0.82 -22.96
CA SER A 175 -25.64 -0.58 -23.77
C SER A 175 -24.54 0.12 -22.97
N ILE A 176 -24.89 1.18 -22.23
CA ILE A 176 -23.93 1.92 -21.40
C ILE A 176 -23.38 1.03 -20.28
N PHE A 177 -24.25 0.26 -19.62
CA PHE A 177 -23.81 -0.65 -18.57
C PHE A 177 -22.86 -1.72 -19.11
N LYS A 178 -23.16 -2.32 -20.27
CA LYS A 178 -22.33 -3.34 -20.89
C LYS A 178 -20.96 -2.79 -21.29
N GLU A 179 -20.92 -1.61 -21.91
CA GLU A 179 -19.66 -0.96 -22.29
C GLU A 179 -18.79 -0.65 -21.07
N GLU A 180 -19.37 -0.08 -20.01
CA GLU A 180 -18.64 0.24 -18.78
C GLU A 180 -18.16 -1.02 -18.06
N LEU A 181 -18.96 -2.08 -18.06
CA LEU A 181 -18.62 -3.38 -17.48
C LEU A 181 -17.44 -4.02 -18.21
N GLU A 182 -17.48 -4.11 -19.55
CA GLU A 182 -16.41 -4.68 -20.37
C GLU A 182 -15.10 -3.90 -20.21
N LYS A 183 -15.16 -2.57 -20.21
CA LYS A 183 -14.01 -1.69 -19.96
C LYS A 183 -13.40 -1.94 -18.58
N THR A 184 -14.23 -2.03 -17.55
CA THR A 184 -13.77 -2.21 -16.16
C THR A 184 -13.27 -3.64 -15.91
N ASP A 185 -13.86 -4.65 -16.55
CA ASP A 185 -13.38 -6.04 -16.47
C ASP A 185 -11.98 -6.18 -17.06
N LYS A 186 -11.73 -5.56 -18.22
CA LYS A 186 -10.38 -5.51 -18.79
C LYS A 186 -9.39 -4.78 -17.89
N LEU A 187 -9.80 -3.64 -17.31
CA LEU A 187 -8.96 -2.91 -16.36
C LEU A 187 -8.61 -3.76 -15.13
N LEU A 188 -9.55 -4.56 -14.62
CA LEU A 188 -9.28 -5.49 -13.51
C LEU A 188 -8.21 -6.51 -13.88
N ASP A 189 -8.32 -7.14 -15.06
CA ASP A 189 -7.33 -8.13 -15.51
C ASP A 189 -5.94 -7.54 -15.65
N ASP A 190 -5.84 -6.34 -16.23
CA ASP A 190 -4.56 -5.63 -16.40
C ASP A 190 -3.96 -5.26 -15.04
N GLU A 191 -4.76 -4.76 -14.11
CA GLU A 191 -4.28 -4.32 -12.80
C GLU A 191 -3.99 -5.47 -11.84
N ILE A 192 -4.65 -6.63 -11.98
CA ILE A 192 -4.27 -7.84 -11.25
C ILE A 192 -2.88 -8.29 -11.70
N LYS A 193 -2.59 -8.30 -13.01
CA LYS A 193 -1.25 -8.64 -13.52
C LYS A 193 -0.21 -7.62 -13.07
N GLU A 194 -0.54 -6.33 -13.14
CA GLU A 194 0.36 -5.26 -12.68
C GLU A 194 0.66 -5.40 -11.18
N SER A 195 -0.34 -5.72 -10.35
CA SER A 195 -0.13 -5.91 -8.91
C SER A 195 0.89 -7.03 -8.61
N GLN A 196 0.90 -8.10 -9.40
CA GLN A 196 1.88 -9.19 -9.27
C GLN A 196 3.29 -8.72 -9.65
N SER A 197 3.41 -7.91 -10.71
CA SER A 197 4.68 -7.31 -11.15
C SER A 197 5.26 -6.38 -10.08
N VAL A 198 4.42 -5.50 -9.52
CA VAL A 198 4.78 -4.56 -8.45
C VAL A 198 5.30 -5.30 -7.21
N ILE A 199 4.58 -6.34 -6.75
CA ILE A 199 5.02 -7.15 -5.60
C ILE A 199 6.35 -7.83 -5.90
N SER A 200 6.47 -8.47 -7.07
CA SER A 200 7.68 -9.23 -7.43
C SER A 200 8.90 -8.32 -7.48
N SER A 201 8.76 -7.14 -8.08
CA SER A 201 9.81 -6.11 -8.13
C SER A 201 10.18 -5.59 -6.74
N ALA A 202 9.18 -5.31 -5.89
CA ALA A 202 9.42 -4.89 -4.51
C ALA A 202 10.14 -5.98 -3.70
N MET A 203 9.82 -7.26 -3.90
CA MET A 203 10.51 -8.36 -3.21
C MET A 203 11.97 -8.51 -3.64
N ILE A 204 12.28 -8.32 -4.91
CA ILE A 204 13.66 -8.30 -5.40
C ILE A 204 14.43 -7.15 -4.74
N ALA A 205 13.89 -5.93 -4.82
CA ALA A 205 14.51 -4.76 -4.20
C ALA A 205 14.71 -4.93 -2.68
N LEU A 206 13.75 -5.55 -2.00
CA LEU A 206 13.85 -5.87 -0.57
C LEU A 206 15.07 -6.77 -0.28
N MET A 207 15.25 -7.83 -1.06
CA MET A 207 16.37 -8.76 -0.87
C MET A 207 17.71 -8.05 -1.08
N GLU A 208 17.82 -7.25 -2.14
CA GLU A 208 19.05 -6.50 -2.45
C GLU A 208 19.40 -5.49 -1.35
N VAL A 209 18.41 -4.74 -0.86
CA VAL A 209 18.61 -3.73 0.21
C VAL A 209 19.02 -4.41 1.52
N ILE A 210 18.42 -5.55 1.87
CA ILE A 210 18.81 -6.31 3.06
C ILE A 210 20.21 -6.91 2.94
N GLU A 211 20.57 -7.44 1.77
CA GLU A 211 21.90 -8.00 1.52
C GLU A 211 22.99 -6.92 1.69
N ASP A 212 22.81 -5.75 1.06
CA ASP A 212 23.74 -4.64 1.19
C ASP A 212 23.85 -4.15 2.64
N TYR A 213 22.71 -4.00 3.33
CA TYR A 213 22.69 -3.59 4.73
C TYR A 213 23.50 -4.55 5.61
N ASN A 214 23.24 -5.86 5.51
CA ASN A 214 23.92 -6.87 6.31
C ASN A 214 25.42 -6.92 6.02
N ARG A 215 25.81 -6.81 4.75
CA ARG A 215 27.22 -6.75 4.34
C ARG A 215 27.92 -5.55 4.96
N CYS A 216 27.38 -4.35 4.80
CA CYS A 216 27.98 -3.13 5.35
C CYS A 216 28.06 -3.17 6.88
N MET A 217 27.00 -3.62 7.55
CA MET A 217 26.97 -3.73 9.00
C MET A 217 28.06 -4.68 9.52
N LYS A 218 28.28 -5.82 8.85
CA LYS A 218 29.35 -6.76 9.20
C LYS A 218 30.73 -6.12 9.07
N GLU A 219 30.99 -5.35 8.02
CA GLU A 219 32.27 -4.66 7.83
C GLU A 219 32.49 -3.55 8.86
N ILE A 220 31.45 -2.79 9.22
CA ILE A 220 31.52 -1.78 10.29
C ILE A 220 31.95 -2.43 11.61
N PHE A 221 31.32 -3.54 12.01
CA PHE A 221 31.66 -4.19 13.29
C PHE A 221 32.99 -4.94 13.27
N LYS A 222 33.46 -5.42 12.10
CA LYS A 222 34.83 -5.97 11.98
C LYS A 222 35.91 -4.91 12.24
N GLN A 223 35.65 -3.64 11.92
CA GLN A 223 36.60 -2.56 12.26
C GLN A 223 36.69 -2.39 13.78
N GLY A 224 35.56 -2.47 14.48
CA GLY A 224 35.52 -2.43 15.94
C GLY A 224 36.23 -3.60 16.62
N ALA A 225 36.26 -4.79 15.99
CA ALA A 225 36.95 -5.96 16.54
C ALA A 225 38.49 -5.86 16.51
N LYS A 226 39.04 -4.81 15.91
CA LYS A 226 40.49 -4.55 15.85
C LYS A 226 40.96 -3.51 16.88
N VAL A 227 40.03 -2.98 17.68
CA VAL A 227 40.27 -1.94 18.71
C VAL A 227 40.67 -2.60 20.02
#